data_AF-A0A0F4R167-F1
#
_entry.id   AF-A0A0F4R167-F1
#
_cell.length_a   1.000
_cell.length_b   1.000
_cell.length_c   1.000
_cell.angle_alpha   90.00
_cell.angle_beta   90.00
_cell.angle_gamma   90.00
#
_symmetry.space_group_name_H-M   'P 1'
#
loop_
_entity.id
_entity.type
_entity.pdbx_description
1 polymer ?
#
loop_
_entity_poly.entity_id
_entity_poly.type
_entity_poly.pdbx_seq_one_letter_code
_entity_poly.pdbx_strand_id
1 'polypeptide(L)'
;MLKIALSYSLLILISLGFSQISYGQSRWQDADYIKASFIDIALGREYEKNKESRLVRWKKPIKVHIASDSGDANLQNILLSTHIKHLASITNHPFQLNVPQSQANITIIFTQHKQIRDKVAQYIGNPKHYEVALKEAICIGTFKNNKRGEIFKGVIIIPVDYARENSRFLDCIIEEITQLLGLPNDSDKVYPSIFNDNSIDSYLSPLDYILLKILYSPRLKAGMSQQQVAQALDSALAELNQNNEIAEATYRVNQHSLKRYLGD
;
A
#
# COMPACT_ATOMS: atom_id res chain seq x y z
N MET A 1 47.20 73.78 -18.49
CA MET A 1 47.43 72.34 -18.26
C MET A 1 46.07 71.71 -17.98
N LEU A 2 45.28 71.41 -19.02
CA LEU A 2 45.12 70.06 -19.60
C LEU A 2 44.76 68.98 -18.55
N LYS A 3 43.48 68.60 -18.45
CA LYS A 3 43.00 67.25 -18.85
C LYS A 3 41.48 67.07 -18.67
N ILE A 4 40.94 66.48 -19.73
CA ILE A 4 39.60 65.96 -19.99
C ILE A 4 39.38 64.65 -19.22
N ALA A 5 38.16 64.36 -18.76
CA ALA A 5 37.60 63.00 -18.61
C ALA A 5 36.07 63.11 -18.40
N LEU A 6 35.28 63.09 -19.47
CA LEU A 6 34.52 61.93 -19.99
C LEU A 6 33.50 61.30 -19.02
N SER A 7 32.23 61.61 -19.30
CA SER A 7 31.03 60.87 -18.95
C SER A 7 31.12 59.39 -19.32
N TYR A 8 30.60 58.49 -18.47
CA TYR A 8 29.81 57.32 -18.90
C TYR A 8 28.94 56.87 -17.72
N SER A 9 27.64 57.20 -17.78
CA SER A 9 26.61 56.64 -16.91
C SER A 9 26.37 55.19 -17.31
N LEU A 10 26.82 54.25 -16.48
CA LEU A 10 26.56 52.83 -16.66
C LEU A 10 25.23 52.46 -15.97
N LEU A 11 24.13 52.56 -16.71
CA LEU A 11 22.84 52.01 -16.31
C LEU A 11 22.87 50.49 -16.53
N ILE A 12 23.26 49.74 -15.49
CA ILE A 12 23.13 48.28 -15.46
C ILE A 12 21.66 47.95 -15.18
N LEU A 13 20.90 47.66 -16.23
CA LEU A 13 19.60 47.00 -16.14
C LEU A 13 19.84 45.56 -15.68
N ILE A 14 19.70 45.31 -14.38
CA ILE A 14 19.66 43.96 -13.82
C ILE A 14 18.32 43.35 -14.20
N SER A 15 18.28 42.62 -15.32
CA SER A 15 17.18 41.72 -15.65
C SER A 15 17.22 40.55 -14.66
N LEU A 16 16.51 40.68 -13.53
CA LEU A 16 16.15 39.56 -12.68
C LEU A 16 15.22 38.64 -13.47
N GLY A 17 15.82 37.71 -14.23
CA GLY A 17 15.09 36.58 -14.76
C GLY A 17 14.56 35.78 -13.59
N PHE A 18 13.24 35.76 -13.41
CA PHE A 18 12.58 34.79 -12.55
C PHE A 18 12.84 33.42 -13.16
N SER A 19 13.88 32.73 -12.67
CA SER A 19 14.05 31.31 -12.87
C SER A 19 12.88 30.63 -12.16
N GLN A 20 11.82 30.31 -12.91
CA GLN A 20 10.80 29.42 -12.38
C GLN A 20 11.49 28.09 -12.12
N ILE A 21 11.59 27.72 -10.84
CA ILE A 21 12.00 26.38 -10.43
C ILE A 21 10.90 25.45 -10.93
N SER A 22 11.11 24.86 -12.09
CA SER A 22 10.23 23.82 -12.60
C SER A 22 10.51 22.57 -11.77
N TYR A 23 9.72 22.36 -10.71
CA TYR A 23 9.72 21.08 -10.01
C TYR A 23 9.26 20.02 -11.01
N GLY A 24 10.20 19.21 -11.48
CA GLY A 24 9.88 18.08 -12.35
C GLY A 24 8.94 17.14 -11.60
N GLN A 25 7.69 17.05 -12.07
CA GLN A 25 6.71 16.13 -11.51
C GLN A 25 7.27 14.71 -11.62
N SER A 26 7.30 14.00 -10.49
CA SER A 26 7.78 12.61 -10.51
C SER A 26 6.81 11.75 -11.32
N ARG A 27 7.30 10.73 -12.02
CA ARG A 27 6.45 9.82 -12.83
C ARG A 27 5.27 9.24 -12.04
N TRP A 28 5.45 8.95 -10.76
CA TRP A 28 4.40 8.40 -9.91
C TRP A 28 3.24 9.37 -9.63
N GLN A 29 3.42 10.67 -9.89
CA GLN A 29 2.37 11.69 -9.78
C GLN A 29 1.58 11.86 -11.08
N ASP A 30 2.02 11.25 -12.19
CA ASP A 30 1.32 11.33 -13.47
C ASP A 30 -0.03 10.59 -13.40
N ALA A 31 -1.09 11.23 -13.90
CA ALA A 31 -2.45 10.70 -13.76
C ALA A 31 -2.63 9.38 -14.51
N ASP A 32 -2.06 9.23 -15.70
CA ASP A 32 -2.17 8.00 -16.47
C ASP A 32 -1.37 6.87 -15.83
N TYR A 33 -0.20 7.19 -15.27
CA TYR A 33 0.58 6.22 -14.49
C TYR A 33 -0.14 5.76 -13.23
N ILE A 34 -0.78 6.67 -12.48
CA ILE A 34 -1.58 6.31 -11.30
C ILE A 34 -2.75 5.40 -11.70
N LYS A 35 -3.47 5.72 -12.79
CA LYS A 35 -4.60 4.90 -13.27
C LYS A 35 -4.14 3.50 -13.68
N ALA A 36 -3.06 3.41 -14.44
CA ALA A 36 -2.48 2.13 -14.87
C ALA A 36 -2.03 1.31 -13.66
N SER A 37 -1.34 1.94 -12.71
CA SER A 37 -0.90 1.30 -11.47
C SER A 37 -2.08 0.79 -10.64
N PHE A 38 -3.12 1.59 -10.47
CA PHE A 38 -4.31 1.16 -9.72
C PHE A 38 -5.00 -0.03 -10.37
N ILE A 39 -5.17 -0.02 -11.69
CA ILE A 39 -5.78 -1.14 -12.41
C ILE A 39 -4.93 -2.40 -12.25
N ASP A 40 -3.62 -2.31 -12.43
CA ASP A 40 -2.70 -3.45 -12.32
C ASP A 40 -2.73 -4.06 -10.90
N ILE A 41 -2.59 -3.23 -9.87
CA ILE A 41 -2.55 -3.68 -8.47
C ILE A 41 -3.93 -4.15 -7.97
N ALA A 42 -5.00 -3.40 -8.22
CA ALA A 42 -6.31 -3.68 -7.61
C ALA A 42 -7.10 -4.79 -8.37
N LEU A 43 -6.85 -4.93 -9.67
CA LEU A 43 -7.56 -5.89 -10.52
C LEU A 43 -6.68 -7.03 -11.02
N GLY A 44 -5.35 -6.92 -10.93
CA GLY A 44 -4.44 -8.04 -11.15
C GLY A 44 -4.61 -9.13 -10.09
N ARG A 45 -4.08 -10.32 -10.38
CA ARG A 45 -3.99 -11.45 -9.44
C ARG A 45 -2.66 -12.16 -9.69
N GLU A 46 -1.89 -12.37 -8.63
CA GLU A 46 -0.57 -13.00 -8.70
C GLU A 46 -0.63 -14.40 -9.33
N TYR A 47 -1.57 -15.23 -8.84
CA TYR A 47 -1.72 -16.63 -9.26
C TYR A 47 -2.84 -16.91 -10.28
N GLU A 48 -3.70 -15.93 -10.61
CA GLU A 48 -4.85 -16.09 -11.53
C GLU A 48 -4.84 -15.05 -12.68
N LYS A 49 -3.70 -14.88 -13.37
CA LYS A 49 -3.49 -13.83 -14.38
C LYS A 49 -4.48 -13.81 -15.57
N ASN A 50 -5.21 -14.89 -15.82
CA ASN A 50 -6.08 -15.06 -16.99
C ASN A 50 -7.58 -14.87 -16.72
N LYS A 51 -7.97 -14.43 -15.53
CA LYS A 51 -9.37 -14.30 -15.15
C LYS A 51 -9.76 -12.84 -14.96
N GLU A 52 -10.82 -12.42 -15.64
CA GLU A 52 -11.41 -11.11 -15.40
C GLU A 52 -11.77 -10.98 -13.93
N SER A 53 -11.07 -10.07 -13.26
CA SER A 53 -11.20 -9.82 -11.85
C SER A 53 -12.01 -8.55 -11.61
N ARG A 54 -12.80 -8.57 -10.54
CA ARG A 54 -13.58 -7.43 -10.09
C ARG A 54 -12.87 -6.77 -8.93
N LEU A 55 -13.12 -5.47 -8.75
CA LEU A 55 -12.62 -4.73 -7.60
C LEU A 55 -13.15 -5.37 -6.32
N VAL A 56 -12.25 -5.66 -5.38
CA VAL A 56 -12.59 -6.18 -4.06
C VAL A 56 -12.18 -5.17 -3.01
N ARG A 57 -13.02 -4.95 -1.99
CA ARG A 57 -12.66 -4.13 -0.83
C ARG A 57 -13.53 -4.45 0.37
N TRP A 58 -13.10 -4.02 1.54
CA TRP A 58 -13.90 -4.10 2.76
C TRP A 58 -15.01 -3.04 2.76
N LYS A 59 -16.22 -3.48 3.09
CA LYS A 59 -17.37 -2.58 3.34
C LYS A 59 -17.73 -2.50 4.81
N LYS A 60 -17.58 -3.60 5.53
CA LYS A 60 -17.78 -3.67 6.99
C LYS A 60 -16.49 -3.27 7.70
N PRO A 61 -16.56 -2.79 8.95
CA PRO A 61 -15.38 -2.57 9.76
C PRO A 61 -14.47 -3.81 9.82
N ILE A 62 -13.17 -3.58 9.73
CA ILE A 62 -12.17 -4.62 9.85
C ILE A 62 -11.92 -4.89 11.34
N LYS A 63 -11.99 -6.15 11.74
CA LYS A 63 -11.78 -6.62 13.10
C LYS A 63 -10.64 -7.63 13.09
N VAL A 64 -9.53 -7.25 13.70
CA VAL A 64 -8.26 -7.96 13.60
C VAL A 64 -8.00 -8.74 14.89
N HIS A 65 -7.76 -10.04 14.75
CA HIS A 65 -7.15 -10.87 15.76
C HIS A 65 -5.68 -11.11 15.42
N ILE A 66 -4.80 -10.93 16.40
CA ILE A 66 -3.36 -11.18 16.27
C ILE A 66 -3.00 -12.33 17.20
N ALA A 67 -2.38 -13.37 16.63
CA ALA A 67 -1.85 -14.50 17.37
C ALA A 67 -0.36 -14.66 17.07
N SER A 68 0.41 -15.05 18.07
CA SER A 68 1.84 -15.30 17.92
C SER A 68 2.22 -16.53 18.72
N ASP A 69 2.83 -17.51 18.05
CA ASP A 69 3.49 -18.66 18.68
C ASP A 69 5.00 -18.69 18.39
N SER A 70 5.54 -17.63 17.79
CA SER A 70 6.96 -17.48 17.46
C SER A 70 7.41 -16.02 17.50
N GLY A 71 8.61 -15.76 18.01
CA GLY A 71 9.20 -14.43 18.11
C GLY A 71 8.67 -13.59 19.29
N ASP A 72 8.88 -12.27 19.20
CA ASP A 72 8.42 -11.31 20.21
C ASP A 72 6.99 -10.84 19.89
N ALA A 73 6.02 -11.43 20.60
CA ALA A 73 4.61 -11.11 20.45
C ALA A 73 4.28 -9.64 20.75
N ASN A 74 4.99 -9.00 21.68
CA ASN A 74 4.75 -7.60 22.03
C ASN A 74 5.21 -6.68 20.91
N LEU A 75 6.43 -6.89 20.41
CA LEU A 75 6.96 -6.14 19.27
C LEU A 75 6.09 -6.33 18.02
N GLN A 76 5.73 -7.57 17.70
CA GLN A 76 4.84 -7.90 16.59
C GLN A 76 3.50 -7.13 16.66
N ASN A 77 2.87 -7.14 17.84
CA ASN A 77 1.64 -6.40 18.07
C ASN A 77 1.84 -4.88 17.92
N ILE A 78 2.95 -4.33 18.41
CA ILE A 78 3.27 -2.90 18.27
C ILE A 78 3.43 -2.51 16.80
N LEU A 79 4.24 -3.24 16.04
CA LEU A 79 4.50 -2.96 14.62
C LEU A 79 3.20 -3.00 13.81
N LEU A 80 2.46 -4.10 13.96
CA LEU A 80 1.23 -4.32 13.20
C LEU A 80 0.12 -3.34 13.60
N SER A 81 -0.08 -3.08 14.90
CA SER A 81 -1.10 -2.13 15.35
C SER A 81 -0.78 -0.69 14.93
N THR A 82 0.51 -0.32 14.89
CA THR A 82 0.96 0.99 14.42
C THR A 82 0.70 1.14 12.93
N HIS A 83 1.07 0.14 12.11
CA HIS A 83 0.80 0.16 10.68
C HIS A 83 -0.70 0.14 10.35
N ILE A 84 -1.51 -0.65 11.07
CA ILE A 84 -2.97 -0.65 10.86
C ILE A 84 -3.59 0.71 11.20
N LYS A 85 -3.12 1.41 12.24
CA LYS A 85 -3.56 2.78 12.54
C LYS A 85 -3.19 3.74 11.42
N HIS A 86 -2.00 3.58 10.84
CA HIS A 86 -1.57 4.34 9.67
C HIS A 86 -2.51 4.09 8.48
N LEU A 87 -2.78 2.83 8.13
CA LEU A 87 -3.75 2.47 7.08
C LEU A 87 -5.16 3.02 7.35
N ALA A 88 -5.62 2.98 8.60
CA ALA A 88 -6.90 3.55 9.02
C ALA A 88 -6.96 5.07 8.77
N SER A 89 -5.89 5.80 9.06
CA SER A 89 -5.82 7.24 8.81
C SER A 89 -5.82 7.60 7.32
N ILE A 90 -5.19 6.78 6.46
CA ILE A 90 -5.16 6.99 5.01
C ILE A 90 -6.55 6.72 4.42
N THR A 91 -7.12 5.56 4.76
CA THR A 91 -8.35 5.05 4.12
C THR A 91 -9.64 5.59 4.73
N ASN A 92 -9.57 6.17 5.93
CA ASN A 92 -10.73 6.50 6.76
C ASN A 92 -11.66 5.29 6.98
N HIS A 93 -11.14 4.07 6.87
CA HIS A 93 -11.88 2.84 7.08
C HIS A 93 -11.78 2.40 8.55
N PRO A 94 -12.87 1.96 9.21
CA PRO A 94 -12.83 1.61 10.61
C PRO A 94 -12.15 0.27 10.86
N PHE A 95 -11.19 0.27 11.79
CA PHE A 95 -10.51 -0.92 12.31
C PHE A 95 -10.78 -1.11 13.81
N GLN A 96 -10.88 -2.38 14.24
CA GLN A 96 -10.87 -2.80 15.63
C GLN A 96 -9.73 -3.81 15.80
N LEU A 97 -8.76 -3.48 16.64
CA LEU A 97 -7.57 -4.29 16.87
C LEU A 97 -7.76 -5.21 18.08
N ASN A 98 -7.03 -6.32 18.09
CA ASN A 98 -6.93 -7.25 19.22
C ASN A 98 -8.28 -7.77 19.73
N VAL A 99 -9.21 -8.00 18.81
CA VAL A 99 -10.48 -8.66 19.15
C VAL A 99 -10.26 -10.16 19.38
N PRO A 100 -11.13 -10.84 20.15
CA PRO A 100 -11.13 -12.30 20.21
C PRO A 100 -11.31 -12.92 18.83
N GLN A 101 -10.67 -14.07 18.57
CA GLN A 101 -10.72 -14.75 17.26
C GLN A 101 -12.15 -14.99 16.76
N SER A 102 -13.09 -15.31 17.65
CA SER A 102 -14.50 -15.56 17.32
C SER A 102 -15.25 -14.33 16.76
N GLN A 103 -14.70 -13.11 16.97
CA GLN A 103 -15.28 -11.86 16.49
C GLN A 103 -14.51 -11.25 15.31
N ALA A 104 -13.34 -11.82 14.98
CA ALA A 104 -12.46 -11.29 13.96
C ALA A 104 -12.93 -11.63 12.55
N ASN A 105 -12.68 -10.71 11.62
CA ASN A 105 -12.78 -10.98 10.18
C ASN A 105 -11.41 -10.98 9.49
N ILE A 106 -10.35 -10.52 10.16
CA ILE A 106 -8.95 -10.77 9.79
C ILE A 106 -8.26 -11.49 10.95
N THR A 107 -7.56 -12.57 10.64
CA THR A 107 -6.68 -13.25 11.59
C THR A 107 -5.24 -13.18 11.08
N ILE A 108 -4.33 -12.67 11.91
CA ILE A 108 -2.89 -12.57 11.59
C ILE A 108 -2.14 -13.47 12.56
N ILE A 109 -1.33 -14.39 12.02
CA ILE A 109 -0.62 -15.41 12.76
C ILE A 109 0.89 -15.26 12.52
N PHE A 110 1.62 -14.96 13.58
CA PHE A 110 3.08 -15.07 13.60
C PHE A 110 3.48 -16.48 14.06
N THR A 111 4.27 -17.18 13.26
CA THR A 111 4.63 -18.58 13.53
C THR A 111 6.04 -18.95 13.08
N GLN A 112 6.44 -20.22 13.18
CA GLN A 112 7.68 -20.74 12.59
C GLN A 112 7.41 -21.28 11.17
N HIS A 113 8.39 -21.16 10.27
CA HIS A 113 8.29 -21.65 8.89
C HIS A 113 7.87 -23.11 8.82
N LYS A 114 8.42 -23.96 9.69
CA LYS A 114 8.05 -25.39 9.76
C LYS A 114 6.56 -25.66 10.06
N GLN A 115 5.84 -24.67 10.61
CA GLN A 115 4.42 -24.78 11.00
C GLN A 115 3.48 -24.15 9.96
N ILE A 116 4.00 -23.50 8.92
CA ILE A 116 3.17 -22.74 7.98
C ILE A 116 2.08 -23.61 7.33
N ARG A 117 2.41 -24.85 6.97
CA ARG A 117 1.47 -25.81 6.39
C ARG A 117 0.32 -26.14 7.32
N ASP A 118 0.60 -26.32 8.61
CA ASP A 118 -0.41 -26.58 9.64
C ASP A 118 -1.29 -25.35 9.86
N LYS A 119 -0.71 -24.15 9.84
CA LYS A 119 -1.47 -22.89 9.93
C LYS A 119 -2.37 -22.67 8.71
N VAL A 120 -1.91 -22.99 7.50
CA VAL A 120 -2.77 -22.98 6.30
C VAL A 120 -3.96 -23.94 6.49
N ALA A 121 -3.71 -25.17 6.94
CA ALA A 121 -4.76 -26.15 7.22
C ALA A 121 -5.79 -25.64 8.24
N GLN A 122 -5.31 -24.99 9.31
CA GLN A 122 -6.13 -24.51 10.41
C GLN A 122 -6.96 -23.27 10.07
N TYR A 123 -6.37 -22.28 9.40
CA TYR A 123 -6.96 -20.94 9.25
C TYR A 123 -7.54 -20.67 7.86
N ILE A 124 -6.97 -21.29 6.81
CA ILE A 124 -7.28 -20.98 5.42
C ILE A 124 -8.13 -22.08 4.77
N GLY A 125 -7.59 -23.30 4.69
CA GLY A 125 -8.21 -24.43 3.99
C GLY A 125 -7.19 -25.53 3.66
N ASN A 126 -7.49 -26.36 2.65
CA ASN A 126 -6.62 -27.48 2.27
C ASN A 126 -5.24 -26.99 1.77
N PRO A 127 -4.12 -27.32 2.44
CA PRO A 127 -2.78 -26.90 2.05
C PRO A 127 -2.38 -27.29 0.62
N LYS A 128 -2.96 -28.36 0.07
CA LYS A 128 -2.69 -28.80 -1.31
C LYS A 128 -3.03 -27.74 -2.35
N HIS A 129 -3.93 -26.80 -2.05
CA HIS A 129 -4.28 -25.69 -2.95
C HIS A 129 -3.30 -24.51 -2.85
N TYR A 130 -2.34 -24.56 -1.92
CA TYR A 130 -1.38 -23.50 -1.62
C TYR A 130 0.06 -23.98 -1.77
N GLU A 131 0.33 -25.11 -2.44
CA GLU A 131 1.68 -25.70 -2.52
C GLU A 131 2.72 -24.77 -3.17
N VAL A 132 2.31 -23.93 -4.13
CA VAL A 132 3.19 -22.92 -4.73
C VAL A 132 3.57 -21.87 -3.68
N ALA A 133 2.60 -21.22 -3.05
CA ALA A 133 2.83 -20.24 -1.99
C ALA A 133 3.60 -20.83 -0.80
N LEU A 134 3.31 -22.06 -0.39
CA LEU A 134 4.00 -22.76 0.69
C LEU A 134 5.48 -23.04 0.38
N LYS A 135 5.88 -23.06 -0.89
CA LYS A 135 7.25 -23.29 -1.33
C LYS A 135 8.00 -22.00 -1.63
N GLU A 136 7.31 -21.00 -2.17
CA GLU A 136 7.92 -19.83 -2.79
C GLU A 136 7.72 -18.55 -1.96
N ALA A 137 6.59 -18.42 -1.26
CA ALA A 137 6.23 -17.18 -0.59
C ALA A 137 6.89 -17.06 0.79
N ILE A 138 7.34 -15.85 1.13
CA ILE A 138 7.92 -15.55 2.44
C ILE A 138 6.84 -15.44 3.50
N CYS A 139 5.72 -14.82 3.14
CA CYS A 139 4.50 -14.71 3.93
C CYS A 139 3.31 -15.15 3.08
N ILE A 140 2.17 -15.41 3.72
CA ILE A 140 0.95 -15.81 3.03
C ILE A 140 -0.20 -14.92 3.47
N GLY A 141 -0.69 -14.08 2.57
CA GLY A 141 -1.98 -13.39 2.67
C GLY A 141 -3.06 -14.05 1.82
N THR A 142 -4.28 -14.13 2.36
CA THR A 142 -5.44 -14.52 1.56
C THR A 142 -6.72 -13.93 2.11
N PHE A 143 -7.70 -13.72 1.23
CA PHE A 143 -9.02 -13.27 1.63
C PHE A 143 -10.13 -14.01 0.89
N LYS A 144 -11.34 -13.93 1.44
CA LYS A 144 -12.58 -14.36 0.82
C LYS A 144 -13.49 -13.16 0.63
N ASN A 145 -14.06 -13.07 -0.57
CA ASN A 145 -15.06 -12.07 -0.91
C ASN A 145 -16.35 -12.74 -1.40
N ASN A 146 -17.47 -12.03 -1.28
CA ASN A 146 -18.75 -12.51 -1.81
C ASN A 146 -18.89 -12.18 -3.31
N LYS A 147 -20.00 -12.60 -3.92
CA LYS A 147 -20.33 -12.34 -5.35
C LYS A 147 -20.40 -10.84 -5.70
N ARG A 148 -20.53 -9.96 -4.70
CA ARG A 148 -20.53 -8.49 -4.87
C ARG A 148 -19.14 -7.88 -4.73
N GLY A 149 -18.09 -8.68 -4.60
CA GLY A 149 -16.72 -8.21 -4.39
C GLY A 149 -16.44 -7.68 -2.97
N GLU A 150 -17.37 -7.84 -2.03
CA GLU A 150 -17.16 -7.37 -0.65
C GLU A 150 -16.30 -8.41 0.08
N ILE A 151 -15.13 -7.99 0.56
CA ILE A 151 -14.26 -8.84 1.39
C ILE A 151 -14.94 -9.06 2.74
N PHE A 152 -14.92 -10.30 3.22
CA PHE A 152 -15.56 -10.66 4.50
C PHE A 152 -14.70 -11.53 5.42
N LYS A 153 -13.59 -12.10 4.93
CA LYS A 153 -12.63 -12.85 5.74
C LYS A 153 -11.22 -12.68 5.17
N GLY A 154 -10.23 -12.50 6.04
CA GLY A 154 -8.80 -12.43 5.71
C GLY A 154 -7.96 -13.27 6.65
N VAL A 155 -6.87 -13.82 6.14
CA VAL A 155 -5.84 -14.51 6.94
C VAL A 155 -4.47 -14.08 6.45
N ILE A 156 -3.57 -13.78 7.38
CA ILE A 156 -2.14 -13.53 7.11
C ILE A 156 -1.34 -14.48 7.99
N ILE A 157 -0.36 -15.17 7.41
CA ILE A 157 0.57 -16.04 8.14
C ILE A 157 1.99 -15.56 7.86
N ILE A 158 2.72 -15.21 8.92
CA ILE A 158 4.09 -14.71 8.85
C ILE A 158 5.02 -15.70 9.58
N PRO A 159 5.84 -16.48 8.86
CA PRO A 159 6.88 -17.31 9.46
C PRO A 159 8.04 -16.40 9.92
N VAL A 160 8.10 -16.13 11.22
CA VAL A 160 8.97 -15.09 11.81
C VAL A 160 10.45 -15.38 11.61
N ASP A 161 10.84 -16.65 11.74
CA ASP A 161 12.19 -17.14 11.49
C ASP A 161 12.62 -16.89 10.04
N TYR A 162 11.85 -17.43 9.08
CA TYR A 162 12.19 -17.34 7.66
C TYR A 162 12.11 -15.92 7.11
N ALA A 163 11.11 -15.13 7.52
CA ALA A 163 11.01 -13.73 7.11
C ALA A 163 12.19 -12.88 7.64
N ARG A 164 12.71 -13.19 8.84
CA ARG A 164 13.89 -12.51 9.39
C ARG A 164 15.19 -12.94 8.72
N GLU A 165 15.35 -14.23 8.44
CA GLU A 165 16.51 -14.77 7.70
C GLU A 165 16.66 -14.10 6.33
N ASN A 166 15.54 -13.76 5.68
CA ASN A 166 15.52 -13.08 4.40
C ASN A 166 15.49 -11.53 4.51
N SER A 167 15.53 -10.96 5.71
CA SER A 167 15.39 -9.51 5.96
C SER A 167 14.07 -8.89 5.46
N ARG A 168 13.00 -9.69 5.35
CA ARG A 168 11.67 -9.30 4.85
C ARG A 168 10.58 -9.25 5.92
N PHE A 169 10.95 -9.33 7.20
CA PHE A 169 9.97 -9.39 8.29
C PHE A 169 9.06 -8.15 8.37
N LEU A 170 9.64 -6.96 8.16
CA LEU A 170 8.87 -5.72 8.15
C LEU A 170 7.99 -5.62 6.89
N ASP A 171 8.53 -6.03 5.74
CA ASP A 171 7.79 -6.07 4.46
C ASP A 171 6.54 -6.94 4.59
N CYS A 172 6.68 -8.16 5.11
CA CYS A 172 5.53 -9.03 5.36
C CYS A 172 4.47 -8.43 6.29
N ILE A 173 4.84 -7.57 7.24
CA ILE A 173 3.86 -6.86 8.08
C ILE A 173 3.14 -5.78 7.28
N ILE A 174 3.89 -5.02 6.47
CA ILE A 174 3.39 -3.84 5.78
C ILE A 174 2.59 -4.25 4.55
N GLU A 175 3.18 -5.08 3.69
CA GLU A 175 2.65 -5.50 2.41
C GLU A 175 1.36 -6.30 2.57
N GLU A 176 1.40 -7.39 3.34
CA GLU A 176 0.30 -8.35 3.44
C GLU A 176 -1.00 -7.70 3.92
N ILE A 177 -0.96 -6.90 5.00
CA ILE A 177 -2.16 -6.23 5.49
C ILE A 177 -2.63 -5.12 4.56
N THR A 178 -1.73 -4.50 3.79
CA THR A 178 -2.10 -3.46 2.81
C THR A 178 -2.76 -4.09 1.58
N GLN A 179 -2.18 -5.16 1.03
CA GLN A 179 -2.77 -5.95 -0.06
C GLN A 179 -4.17 -6.45 0.34
N LEU A 180 -4.31 -6.93 1.58
CA LEU A 180 -5.55 -7.51 2.08
C LEU A 180 -6.70 -6.49 2.26
N LEU A 181 -6.42 -5.19 2.11
CA LEU A 181 -7.48 -4.16 2.00
C LEU A 181 -8.22 -4.20 0.67
N GLY A 182 -7.59 -4.76 -0.38
CA GLY A 182 -8.14 -4.84 -1.73
C GLY A 182 -7.16 -4.48 -2.85
N LEU A 183 -5.85 -4.61 -2.61
CA LEU A 183 -4.76 -4.35 -3.56
C LEU A 183 -3.93 -5.64 -3.77
N PRO A 184 -4.51 -6.72 -4.30
CA PRO A 184 -4.01 -8.08 -4.07
C PRO A 184 -2.95 -8.58 -5.06
N ASN A 185 -2.28 -7.69 -5.80
CA ASN A 185 -1.38 -8.08 -6.86
C ASN A 185 -0.05 -7.37 -6.75
N ASP A 186 1.02 -8.13 -6.99
CA ASP A 186 2.37 -7.60 -7.15
C ASP A 186 2.70 -7.36 -8.62
N SER A 187 3.47 -6.30 -8.88
CA SER A 187 3.83 -5.86 -10.22
C SER A 187 5.15 -5.09 -10.25
N ASP A 188 6.12 -5.64 -10.98
CA ASP A 188 7.39 -4.99 -11.30
C ASP A 188 7.23 -3.65 -12.06
N LYS A 189 6.05 -3.40 -12.64
CA LYS A 189 5.77 -2.19 -13.43
C LYS A 189 5.40 -0.98 -12.58
N VAL A 190 5.00 -1.22 -11.32
CA VAL A 190 4.45 -0.20 -10.42
C VAL A 190 5.55 0.23 -9.45
N TYR A 191 6.09 1.42 -9.63
CA TYR A 191 7.23 1.93 -8.87
C TYR A 191 7.10 3.45 -8.65
N PRO A 192 7.40 3.96 -7.44
CA PRO A 192 7.76 3.22 -6.23
C PRO A 192 6.51 2.58 -5.61
N SER A 193 6.59 1.38 -5.07
CA SER A 193 5.46 0.71 -4.41
C SER A 193 5.94 -0.47 -3.60
N ILE A 194 5.29 -0.73 -2.46
CA ILE A 194 5.47 -1.98 -1.71
C ILE A 194 4.99 -3.22 -2.48
N PHE A 195 4.15 -3.06 -3.51
CA PHE A 195 3.67 -4.14 -4.37
C PHE A 195 4.64 -4.46 -5.53
N ASN A 196 5.87 -3.99 -5.45
CA ASN A 196 6.91 -4.25 -6.43
C ASN A 196 8.00 -5.08 -5.78
N ASP A 197 8.25 -6.27 -6.31
CA ASP A 197 9.26 -7.20 -5.77
C ASP A 197 10.68 -6.63 -5.81
N ASN A 198 10.93 -5.62 -6.64
CA ASN A 198 12.21 -4.91 -6.75
C ASN A 198 12.25 -3.63 -5.91
N SER A 199 11.24 -3.37 -5.07
CA SER A 199 11.28 -2.23 -4.15
C SER A 199 12.40 -2.40 -3.12
N ILE A 200 13.09 -1.29 -2.85
CA ILE A 200 14.13 -1.21 -1.82
C ILE A 200 13.60 -0.62 -0.51
N ASP A 201 12.41 -0.01 -0.52
CA ASP A 201 11.77 0.57 0.66
C ASP A 201 10.68 -0.39 1.16
N SER A 202 10.75 -0.70 2.46
CA SER A 202 9.77 -1.52 3.18
C SER A 202 8.46 -0.78 3.47
N TYR A 203 8.49 0.55 3.44
CA TYR A 203 7.37 1.41 3.85
C TYR A 203 6.49 1.84 2.67
N LEU A 204 5.24 2.19 2.97
CA LEU A 204 4.31 2.72 1.98
C LEU A 204 4.93 3.90 1.23
N SER A 205 4.95 3.80 -0.09
CA SER A 205 5.38 4.87 -0.98
C SER A 205 4.30 5.95 -1.11
N PRO A 206 4.65 7.14 -1.64
CA PRO A 206 3.65 8.15 -2.01
C PRO A 206 2.61 7.62 -3.01
N LEU A 207 2.98 6.68 -3.88
CA LEU A 207 2.04 6.04 -4.79
C LEU A 207 1.10 5.10 -4.03
N ASP A 208 1.60 4.28 -3.10
CA ASP A 208 0.77 3.36 -2.30
C ASP A 208 -0.30 4.13 -1.51
N TYR A 209 0.07 5.29 -0.95
CA TYR A 209 -0.85 6.23 -0.33
C TYR A 209 -1.99 6.61 -1.28
N ILE A 210 -1.67 7.02 -2.51
CA ILE A 210 -2.65 7.40 -3.53
C ILE A 210 -3.53 6.20 -3.90
N LEU A 211 -2.96 5.01 -4.11
CA LEU A 211 -3.72 3.80 -4.45
C LEU A 211 -4.73 3.44 -3.34
N LEU A 212 -4.34 3.55 -2.07
CA LEU A 212 -5.23 3.34 -0.92
C LEU A 212 -6.37 4.37 -0.87
N LYS A 213 -6.07 5.65 -1.12
CA LYS A 213 -7.06 6.73 -1.20
C LYS A 213 -8.07 6.48 -2.33
N ILE A 214 -7.60 6.01 -3.49
CA ILE A 214 -8.46 5.63 -4.61
C ILE A 214 -9.34 4.43 -4.24
N LEU A 215 -8.77 3.36 -3.68
CA LEU A 215 -9.50 2.14 -3.32
C LEU A 215 -10.70 2.42 -2.40
N TYR A 216 -10.53 3.35 -1.45
CA TYR A 216 -11.57 3.73 -0.49
C TYR A 216 -12.35 5.00 -0.85
N SER A 217 -12.11 5.60 -2.02
CA SER A 217 -12.93 6.69 -2.54
C SER A 217 -14.40 6.27 -2.63
N PRO A 218 -15.37 7.16 -2.34
CA PRO A 218 -16.79 6.90 -2.55
C PRO A 218 -17.16 6.54 -3.99
N ARG A 219 -16.29 6.91 -4.95
CA ARG A 219 -16.46 6.62 -6.39
C ARG A 219 -16.22 5.15 -6.73
N LEU A 220 -15.40 4.45 -5.96
CA LEU A 220 -15.08 3.03 -6.20
C LEU A 220 -15.92 2.13 -5.30
N LYS A 221 -16.55 1.10 -5.86
CA LYS A 221 -17.42 0.16 -5.14
C LYS A 221 -16.96 -1.27 -5.40
N ALA A 222 -17.07 -2.10 -4.37
CA ALA A 222 -16.86 -3.53 -4.49
C ALA A 222 -17.69 -4.11 -5.66
N GLY A 223 -17.08 -5.01 -6.43
CA GLY A 223 -17.69 -5.69 -7.55
C GLY A 223 -17.61 -4.94 -8.89
N MET A 224 -17.06 -3.73 -8.93
CA MET A 224 -16.85 -2.99 -10.18
C MET A 224 -15.94 -3.79 -11.14
N SER A 225 -16.31 -3.83 -12.42
CA SER A 225 -15.45 -4.34 -13.49
C SER A 225 -14.32 -3.36 -13.79
N GLN A 226 -13.30 -3.79 -14.54
CA GLN A 226 -12.22 -2.92 -14.98
C GLN A 226 -12.72 -1.67 -15.70
N GLN A 227 -13.71 -1.80 -16.59
CA GLN A 227 -14.29 -0.65 -17.29
C GLN A 227 -14.95 0.34 -16.33
N GLN A 228 -15.69 -0.16 -15.33
CA GLN A 228 -16.34 0.69 -14.32
C GLN A 228 -15.30 1.38 -13.42
N VAL A 229 -14.23 0.67 -13.05
CA VAL A 229 -13.10 1.25 -12.31
C VAL A 229 -12.45 2.35 -13.14
N ALA A 230 -12.11 2.08 -14.41
CA ALA A 230 -11.47 3.07 -15.29
C ALA A 230 -12.30 4.37 -15.41
N GLN A 231 -13.62 4.26 -15.55
CA GLN A 231 -14.53 5.42 -15.57
C GLN A 231 -14.59 6.17 -14.23
N ALA A 232 -14.49 5.46 -13.11
CA ALA A 232 -14.52 6.07 -11.78
C ALA A 232 -13.20 6.77 -11.41
N LEU A 233 -12.07 6.33 -11.99
CA LEU A 233 -10.74 6.85 -11.66
C LEU A 233 -10.56 8.33 -11.98
N ASP A 234 -11.08 8.82 -13.11
CA ASP A 234 -10.93 10.24 -13.46
C ASP A 234 -11.59 11.16 -12.41
N SER A 235 -12.77 10.77 -11.92
CA SER A 235 -13.45 11.51 -10.83
C SER A 235 -12.72 11.39 -9.50
N ALA A 236 -12.18 10.21 -9.17
CA ALA A 236 -11.41 10.02 -7.94
C ALA A 236 -10.12 10.83 -7.96
N LEU A 237 -9.39 10.86 -9.08
CA LEU A 237 -8.16 11.63 -9.23
C LEU A 237 -8.41 13.14 -9.23
N ALA A 238 -9.51 13.61 -9.82
CA ALA A 238 -9.89 15.01 -9.73
C ALA A 238 -10.11 15.45 -8.28
N GLU A 239 -10.78 14.62 -7.46
CA GLU A 239 -10.98 14.87 -6.03
C GLU A 239 -9.65 14.88 -5.25
N LEU A 240 -8.76 13.91 -5.52
CA LEU A 240 -7.44 13.88 -4.88
C LEU A 240 -6.58 15.10 -5.25
N ASN A 241 -6.61 15.54 -6.51
CA ASN A 241 -5.91 16.75 -6.94
C ASN A 241 -6.47 18.01 -6.26
N GLN A 242 -7.80 18.16 -6.20
CA GLN A 242 -8.44 19.28 -5.52
C GLN A 242 -8.07 19.39 -4.03
N ASN A 243 -7.84 18.25 -3.39
CA ASN A 243 -7.46 18.17 -1.97
C ASN A 243 -5.94 18.14 -1.74
N ASN A 244 -5.12 18.37 -2.79
CA ASN A 244 -3.66 18.30 -2.76
C ASN A 244 -3.08 16.93 -2.32
N GLU A 245 -3.88 15.86 -2.37
CA GLU A 245 -3.45 14.54 -1.89
C GLU A 245 -2.30 13.97 -2.73
N ILE A 246 -2.27 14.26 -4.05
CA ILE A 246 -1.19 13.81 -4.96
C ILE A 246 0.07 14.66 -4.80
N ALA A 247 -0.09 15.98 -4.71
CA ALA A 247 1.03 16.91 -4.55
C ALA A 247 1.75 16.71 -3.22
N GLU A 248 1.00 16.44 -2.15
CA GLU A 248 1.52 16.27 -0.79
C GLU A 248 1.70 14.81 -0.36
N ALA A 249 1.50 13.84 -1.27
CA ALA A 249 1.54 12.40 -0.93
C ALA A 249 2.82 11.99 -0.17
N THR A 250 3.98 12.54 -0.56
CA THR A 250 5.27 12.28 0.11
C THR A 250 5.26 12.72 1.57
N TYR A 251 4.64 13.85 1.88
CA TYR A 251 4.51 14.32 3.25
C TYR A 251 3.44 13.54 4.02
N ARG A 252 2.31 13.25 3.37
CA ARG A 252 1.10 12.65 3.97
C ARG A 252 1.29 11.18 4.33
N VAL A 253 1.95 10.40 3.47
CA VAL A 253 2.25 8.98 3.73
C VAL A 253 3.16 8.77 4.94
N ASN A 254 3.85 9.83 5.40
CA ASN A 254 4.72 9.77 6.58
C ASN A 254 4.03 10.26 7.86
N GLN A 255 2.79 10.72 7.81
CA GLN A 255 2.06 11.15 9.00
C GLN A 255 1.55 9.93 9.77
N HIS A 256 1.92 9.84 11.05
CA HIS A 256 1.53 8.73 11.92
C HIS A 256 1.92 7.34 11.37
N SER A 257 2.95 7.29 10.51
CA SER A 257 3.40 6.07 9.85
C SER A 257 4.27 5.21 10.76
N LEU A 258 4.34 3.91 10.45
CA LEU A 258 5.28 3.00 11.11
C LEU A 258 6.74 3.45 10.89
N LYS A 259 7.06 3.99 9.72
CA LYS A 259 8.38 4.59 9.42
C LYS A 259 8.78 5.64 10.45
N ARG A 260 7.90 6.62 10.71
CA ARG A 260 8.14 7.64 11.74
C ARG A 260 8.17 7.09 13.16
N TYR A 261 7.37 6.07 13.46
CA TYR A 261 7.39 5.43 14.76
C TYR A 261 8.73 4.76 15.05
N LEU A 262 9.36 4.16 14.03
CA LEU A 262 10.67 3.51 14.14
C LEU A 262 11.85 4.48 14.06
N GLY A 263 11.63 5.70 13.55
CA GLY A 263 12.66 6.74 13.44
C GLY A 263 13.47 6.69 12.15
N ASP A 264 12.92 6.06 11.11
CA ASP A 264 13.49 5.90 9.77
C ASP A 264 13.14 7.02 8.78
#